data_AF-A0A7C3TEJ6-F1
#
_entry.id   AF-A0A7C3TEJ6-F1
#
_cell.length_a   1.000
_cell.length_b   1.000
_cell.length_c   1.000
_cell.angle_alpha   90.00
_cell.angle_beta   90.00
_cell.angle_gamma   90.00
#
_symmetry.space_group_name_H-M   'P 1'
#
loop_
_entity.id
_entity.type
_entity.pdbx_description
1 polymer ?
#
loop_
_entity_poly.entity_id
_entity_poly.type
_entity_poly.pdbx_seq_one_letter_code
_entity_poly.pdbx_strand_id
1 'polypeptide(L)'
;MLAMFSIGSFSPLVLPFISFPAVYWRWILILIIPYSAYAALGLIKYRFLRRRRRAGMILIFIMFFALSVGYASGSLPLRGLYFTVTGRQPGPPNPSQTGYGPIESVNTYIPASLVASSTSVDNVAGVIDDCIGSLMWLDRNAPKDSLLLAEERFTSWARLYTSEEVRLILYSGLTPIDKVLNELRDRRFENIYLIWYSDVPLKDFREVYRQGAISIYKYRA
;
A
#
# COMPACT_ATOMS: atom_id res chain seq x y z
N MET A 1 -19.00 4.08 30.85
CA MET A 1 -19.14 4.40 29.40
C MET A 1 -17.91 5.07 28.82
N LEU A 2 -17.43 6.21 29.36
CA LEU A 2 -16.25 6.93 28.83
C LEU A 2 -14.99 6.07 28.71
N ALA A 3 -14.69 5.23 29.72
CA ALA A 3 -13.58 4.28 29.66
C ALA A 3 -13.71 3.21 28.56
N MET A 4 -14.93 2.73 28.27
CA MET A 4 -15.15 1.77 27.17
C MET A 4 -15.00 2.43 25.80
N PHE A 5 -15.44 3.68 25.63
CA PHE A 5 -15.22 4.44 24.40
C PHE A 5 -13.75 4.81 24.19
N SER A 6 -13.00 5.10 25.27
CA SER A 6 -11.56 5.28 25.20
C SER A 6 -10.85 3.96 24.87
N ILE A 7 -11.24 2.84 25.48
CA ILE A 7 -10.67 1.54 25.12
C ILE A 7 -11.01 1.19 23.67
N GLY A 8 -12.21 1.47 23.15
CA GLY A 8 -12.54 1.26 21.73
C GLY A 8 -11.82 2.20 20.76
N SER A 9 -11.61 3.47 21.14
CA SER A 9 -10.92 4.46 20.30
C SER A 9 -9.40 4.30 20.30
N PHE A 10 -8.83 3.80 21.40
CA PHE A 10 -7.39 3.62 21.58
C PHE A 10 -6.97 2.14 21.54
N SER A 11 -7.89 1.17 21.50
CA SER A 11 -7.58 -0.25 21.32
C SER A 11 -6.68 -0.50 20.11
N PRO A 12 -6.74 0.26 19.00
CA PRO A 12 -5.82 0.00 17.91
C PRO A 12 -4.39 0.50 18.18
N LEU A 13 -4.22 1.47 19.07
CA LEU A 13 -2.89 1.94 19.50
C LEU A 13 -2.25 0.96 20.47
N VAL A 14 -3.06 0.30 21.30
CA VAL A 14 -2.59 -0.67 22.31
C VAL A 14 -2.49 -2.08 21.73
N LEU A 15 -3.39 -2.44 20.81
CA LEU A 15 -3.56 -3.77 20.21
C LEU A 15 -3.82 -3.65 18.69
N PRO A 16 -2.82 -3.21 17.89
CA PRO A 16 -2.99 -3.00 16.45
C PRO A 16 -3.39 -4.28 15.69
N PHE A 17 -3.15 -5.45 16.27
CA PHE A 17 -3.39 -6.77 15.67
C PHE A 17 -4.86 -7.23 15.71
N ILE A 18 -5.71 -6.60 16.54
CA ILE A 18 -7.14 -6.96 16.69
C ILE A 18 -8.03 -6.08 15.78
N SER A 19 -7.45 -5.07 15.13
CA SER A 19 -8.19 -4.09 14.34
C SER A 19 -8.49 -4.63 12.94
N PHE A 20 -9.75 -4.55 12.49
CA PHE A 20 -10.19 -5.06 11.18
C PHE A 20 -9.35 -4.46 10.03
N PRO A 21 -8.62 -5.28 9.23
CA PRO A 21 -7.58 -4.81 8.31
C PRO A 21 -8.04 -3.85 7.21
N ALA A 22 -9.31 -3.93 6.77
CA ALA A 22 -9.78 -3.23 5.57
C ALA A 22 -10.34 -1.81 5.81
N VAL A 23 -10.90 -1.55 7.00
CA VAL A 23 -11.67 -0.30 7.26
C VAL A 23 -10.88 0.68 8.14
N TYR A 24 -9.83 0.19 8.81
CA TYR A 24 -9.19 0.89 9.92
C TYR A 24 -8.33 2.11 9.51
N TRP A 25 -7.70 2.09 8.33
CA TRP A 25 -6.85 3.19 7.86
C TRP A 25 -7.61 4.53 7.79
N ARG A 26 -8.91 4.50 7.46
CA ARG A 26 -9.77 5.69 7.40
C ARG A 26 -9.94 6.34 8.78
N TRP A 27 -10.04 5.53 9.84
CA TRP A 27 -10.20 6.04 11.20
C TRP A 27 -8.91 6.66 11.76
N ILE A 28 -7.74 6.11 11.39
CA ILE A 28 -6.45 6.74 11.70
C ILE A 28 -6.34 8.13 11.08
N LEU A 29 -6.75 8.28 9.81
CA LEU A 29 -6.72 9.57 9.13
C LEU A 29 -7.64 10.61 9.79
N ILE A 30 -8.82 10.18 10.25
CA ILE A 30 -9.76 11.07 10.95
C ILE A 30 -9.23 11.46 12.33
N LEU A 31 -8.50 10.57 13.01
CA LEU A 31 -7.89 10.84 14.33
C LEU A 31 -6.78 11.90 14.28
N ILE A 32 -6.13 12.14 13.14
CA ILE A 32 -5.13 13.20 13.01
C ILE A 32 -5.69 14.57 13.41
N ILE A 33 -6.95 14.86 13.08
CA ILE A 33 -7.60 16.14 13.35
C ILE A 33 -7.73 16.41 14.86
N PRO A 34 -8.42 15.58 15.68
CA PRO A 34 -8.50 15.80 17.12
C PRO A 34 -7.14 15.75 17.79
N TYR A 35 -6.22 14.87 17.37
CA TYR A 35 -4.87 14.83 17.93
C TYR A 35 -4.09 16.11 17.68
N SER A 36 -4.17 16.70 16.48
CA SER A 36 -3.52 17.97 16.18
C SER A 36 -4.08 19.11 17.04
N ALA A 37 -5.40 19.12 17.30
CA ALA A 37 -6.04 20.09 18.18
C ALA A 37 -5.58 19.94 19.65
N TYR A 38 -5.54 18.71 20.18
CA TYR A 38 -5.03 18.45 21.53
C TYR A 38 -3.53 18.76 21.66
N ALA A 39 -2.74 18.45 20.62
CA ALA A 39 -1.33 18.81 20.59
C ALA A 39 -1.17 20.34 20.60
N ALA A 40 -1.90 21.08 19.76
CA ALA A 40 -1.87 22.53 19.74
C ALA A 40 -2.30 23.15 21.09
N LEU A 41 -3.37 22.65 21.70
CA LEU A 41 -3.81 23.06 23.04
C LEU A 41 -2.77 22.74 24.11
N GLY A 42 -2.15 21.56 24.03
CA GLY A 42 -1.05 21.15 24.88
C GLY A 42 0.12 22.12 24.79
N LEU A 43 0.52 22.53 23.59
CA LEU A 43 1.59 23.50 23.36
C LEU A 43 1.26 24.90 23.87
N ILE A 44 0.02 25.36 23.67
CA ILE A 44 -0.46 26.66 24.16
C ILE A 44 -0.41 26.66 25.70
N LYS A 45 -0.88 25.60 26.34
CA LYS A 45 -0.86 25.44 27.80
C LYS A 45 0.57 25.26 28.33
N TYR A 46 1.44 24.58 27.57
CA TYR A 46 2.85 24.36 27.92
C TYR A 46 3.73 25.61 27.70
N ARG A 47 3.31 26.56 26.83
CA ARG A 47 3.98 27.86 26.63
C ARG A 47 4.10 28.68 27.92
N PHE A 48 3.32 28.34 28.95
CA PHE A 48 3.36 28.91 30.29
C PHE A 48 4.53 28.38 31.15
N LEU A 49 5.10 27.19 30.85
CA LEU A 49 6.19 26.59 31.63
C LEU A 49 7.58 26.81 31.01
N ARG A 50 8.22 27.90 31.48
CA ARG A 50 9.67 28.17 31.63
C ARG A 50 10.58 28.04 30.39
N ARG A 51 11.23 29.17 30.07
CA ARG A 51 12.23 29.47 29.01
C ARG A 51 13.29 28.38 28.75
N ARG A 52 13.63 27.53 29.73
CA ARG A 52 14.66 26.47 29.65
C ARG A 52 14.22 25.21 28.89
N ARG A 53 12.91 24.96 28.72
CA ARG A 53 12.39 23.79 27.97
C ARG A 53 12.02 24.08 26.51
N ARG A 54 12.15 25.34 26.07
CA ARG A 54 11.82 25.76 24.69
C ARG A 54 12.70 25.06 23.65
N ALA A 55 13.99 24.94 23.91
CA ALA A 55 14.92 24.26 23.00
C ALA A 55 14.54 22.78 22.78
N GLY A 56 14.18 22.07 23.85
CA GLY A 56 13.74 20.67 23.75
C GLY A 56 12.46 20.51 22.94
N MET A 57 11.47 21.37 23.12
CA MET A 57 10.25 21.32 22.30
C MET A 57 10.54 21.64 20.83
N ILE A 58 11.36 22.66 20.55
CA ILE A 58 11.74 23.00 19.17
C ILE A 58 12.42 21.81 18.50
N LEU A 59 13.33 21.12 19.21
CA LEU A 59 14.01 19.93 18.68
C LEU A 59 13.04 18.79 18.39
N ILE A 60 12.09 18.54 19.28
CA ILE A 60 11.02 17.55 19.07
C ILE A 60 10.16 17.93 17.85
N PHE A 61 9.79 19.21 17.69
CA PHE A 61 9.05 19.67 16.52
C PHE A 61 9.82 19.48 15.23
N ILE A 62 11.09 19.85 15.20
CA ILE A 62 11.95 19.67 14.03
C ILE A 62 12.04 18.19 13.67
N MET A 63 12.20 17.30 14.66
CA MET A 63 12.23 15.86 14.44
C MET A 63 10.92 15.33 13.83
N PHE A 64 9.77 15.68 14.42
CA PHE A 64 8.47 15.23 13.90
C PHE A 64 8.13 15.87 12.56
N PHE A 65 8.51 17.12 12.33
CA PHE A 65 8.32 17.80 11.06
C PHE A 65 9.19 17.17 9.96
N ALA A 66 10.46 16.90 10.24
CA ALA A 66 11.34 16.19 9.32
C ALA A 66 10.81 14.78 9.01
N LEU A 67 10.31 14.05 10.01
CA LEU A 67 9.67 12.74 9.83
C LEU A 67 8.40 12.85 8.96
N SER A 68 7.56 13.85 9.22
CA SER A 68 6.31 14.07 8.48
C SER A 68 6.57 14.47 7.04
N VAL A 69 7.51 15.40 6.80
CA VAL A 69 7.93 15.82 5.46
C VAL A 69 8.55 14.66 4.71
N GLY A 70 9.45 13.90 5.33
CA GLY A 70 10.07 12.73 4.70
C GLY A 70 9.08 11.60 4.38
N TYR A 71 8.04 11.44 5.20
CA TYR A 71 6.97 10.50 4.93
C TYR A 71 6.08 11.00 3.78
N ALA A 72 5.68 12.27 3.80
CA ALA A 72 4.81 12.88 2.80
C ALA A 72 5.48 13.07 1.43
N SER A 73 6.79 13.26 1.39
CA SER A 73 7.57 13.32 0.15
C SER A 73 7.84 11.93 -0.45
N GLY A 74 7.51 10.85 0.27
CA GLY A 74 7.91 9.49 -0.09
C GLY A 74 9.41 9.22 -0.01
N SER A 75 10.21 10.15 0.54
CA SER A 75 11.67 10.03 0.61
C SER A 75 12.15 9.15 1.78
N LEU A 76 11.25 8.70 2.66
CA LEU A 76 11.54 7.74 3.71
C LEU A 76 11.11 6.33 3.27
N PRO A 77 12.03 5.50 2.73
CA PRO A 77 11.75 4.11 2.41
C PRO A 77 11.73 3.28 3.70
N LEU A 78 10.77 3.52 4.60
CA LEU A 78 10.69 2.90 5.93
C LEU A 78 10.77 1.37 5.87
N ARG A 79 10.09 0.78 4.87
CA ARG A 79 10.10 -0.67 4.62
C ARG A 79 11.47 -1.15 4.12
N GLY A 80 12.10 -0.41 3.21
CA GLY A 80 13.45 -0.69 2.72
C GLY A 80 14.50 -0.62 3.85
N LEU A 81 14.45 0.45 4.66
CA LEU A 81 15.34 0.64 5.79
C LEU A 81 15.18 -0.45 6.85
N TYR A 82 13.94 -0.90 7.11
CA TYR A 82 13.70 -2.05 7.99
C TYR A 82 14.38 -3.32 7.48
N PHE A 83 14.22 -3.66 6.20
CA PHE A 83 14.85 -4.86 5.63
C PHE A 83 16.38 -4.76 5.62
N THR A 84 16.93 -3.57 5.35
CA THR A 84 18.37 -3.33 5.44
C THR A 84 18.90 -3.50 6.86
N VAL A 85 18.21 -2.95 7.88
CA VAL A 85 18.65 -3.00 9.28
C VAL A 85 18.48 -4.40 9.87
N THR A 86 17.40 -5.10 9.52
CA THR A 86 17.11 -6.44 10.07
C THR A 86 17.78 -7.58 9.30
N GLY A 87 18.36 -7.31 8.13
CA GLY A 87 18.92 -8.32 7.24
C GLY A 87 17.88 -9.29 6.67
N ARG A 88 16.58 -9.02 6.86
CA ARG A 88 15.48 -9.83 6.33
C ARG A 88 15.18 -9.39 4.91
N GLN A 89 14.86 -10.35 4.04
CA GLN A 89 14.27 -10.03 2.73
C GLN A 89 12.75 -10.03 2.83
N PRO A 90 12.04 -9.21 2.01
CA PRO A 90 10.60 -9.35 1.88
C PRO A 90 10.28 -10.79 1.48
N GLY A 91 9.56 -11.48 2.36
CA GLY A 91 9.00 -12.78 2.05
C GLY A 91 8.01 -12.67 0.91
N PRO A 92 7.90 -13.68 0.06
CA PRO A 92 6.83 -13.75 -0.92
C PRO A 92 5.45 -13.81 -0.21
N PRO A 93 4.38 -13.31 -0.85
CA PRO A 93 3.07 -13.20 -0.23
C PRO A 93 2.51 -14.58 0.10
N ASN A 94 2.28 -14.88 1.38
CA ASN A 94 1.66 -16.14 1.75
C ASN A 94 0.15 -16.08 1.44
N PRO A 95 -0.39 -16.94 0.56
CA PRO A 95 -1.80 -16.91 0.17
C PRO A 95 -2.78 -17.24 1.31
N SER A 96 -2.33 -17.80 2.44
CA SER A 96 -3.15 -17.98 3.65
C SER A 96 -3.03 -16.83 4.65
N GLN A 97 -2.31 -15.76 4.31
CA GLN A 97 -2.06 -14.64 5.19
C GLN A 97 -3.26 -13.70 5.22
N THR A 98 -3.96 -13.67 6.36
CA THR A 98 -5.15 -12.82 6.58
C THR A 98 -4.83 -11.46 7.20
N GLY A 99 -3.56 -11.20 7.51
CA GLY A 99 -3.10 -9.94 8.09
C GLY A 99 -1.62 -9.68 7.79
N TYR A 100 -1.32 -8.41 7.49
CA TYR A 100 0.05 -7.93 7.31
C TYR A 100 0.56 -7.36 8.64
N GLY A 101 1.82 -7.65 8.99
CA GLY A 101 2.46 -6.97 10.11
C GLY A 101 2.54 -5.45 9.87
N PRO A 102 2.77 -4.61 10.90
CA PRO A 102 2.79 -3.15 10.74
C PRO A 102 3.72 -2.66 9.62
N ILE A 103 4.86 -3.32 9.44
CA ILE A 103 5.85 -2.98 8.41
C ILE A 103 5.43 -3.47 7.01
N GLU A 104 4.70 -4.58 6.94
CA GLU A 104 4.15 -5.12 5.69
C GLU A 104 2.89 -4.36 5.26
N SER A 105 2.19 -3.72 6.20
CA SER A 105 1.02 -2.87 5.94
C SER A 105 1.37 -1.47 5.44
N VAL A 106 2.65 -1.07 5.52
CA VAL A 106 3.14 0.16 4.91
C VAL A 106 3.47 -0.15 3.45
N ASN A 107 2.80 0.56 2.55
CA ASN A 107 2.99 0.38 1.12
C ASN A 107 4.48 0.56 0.77
N THR A 108 5.09 -0.41 0.08
CA THR A 108 6.49 -0.25 -0.35
C THR A 108 6.63 0.82 -1.41
N TYR A 109 5.56 0.99 -2.19
CA TYR A 109 5.48 2.02 -3.20
C TYR A 109 4.78 3.25 -2.61
N ILE A 110 5.54 4.33 -2.49
CA ILE A 110 4.99 5.66 -2.21
C ILE A 110 5.02 6.42 -3.54
N PRO A 111 3.87 6.88 -4.06
CA PRO A 111 3.86 7.71 -5.26
C PRO A 111 4.69 8.99 -5.01
N ALA A 112 5.22 9.59 -6.07
CA ALA A 112 6.07 10.78 -5.97
C ALA A 112 5.39 11.99 -5.26
N SER A 113 4.07 11.93 -5.10
CA SER A 113 3.27 12.89 -4.33
C SER A 113 2.11 12.16 -3.64
N LEU A 114 1.74 12.58 -2.42
CA LEU A 114 0.52 12.13 -1.74
C LEU A 114 -0.78 12.53 -2.47
N VAL A 115 -0.70 13.43 -3.46
CA VAL A 115 -1.81 13.81 -4.35
C VAL A 115 -1.92 12.83 -5.52
N ALA A 116 -0.86 12.08 -5.81
CA ALA A 116 -0.82 11.14 -6.92
C ALA A 116 -1.31 9.74 -6.49
N SER A 117 -2.01 9.07 -7.40
CA SER A 117 -2.41 7.67 -7.23
C SER A 117 -1.19 6.74 -7.20
N SER A 118 -1.33 5.56 -6.59
CA SER A 118 -0.31 4.51 -6.55
C SER A 118 0.11 3.98 -7.93
N THR A 119 -0.53 4.44 -9.00
CA THR A 119 -0.25 4.09 -10.40
C THR A 119 0.26 5.27 -11.23
N SER A 120 0.72 6.38 -10.64
CA SER A 120 1.12 7.56 -11.43
C SER A 120 2.60 7.53 -11.84
N VAL A 121 2.85 7.50 -13.15
CA VAL A 121 4.07 7.97 -13.81
C VAL A 121 3.61 8.93 -14.90
N ASP A 122 3.59 10.23 -14.60
CA ASP A 122 3.16 11.35 -15.46
C ASP A 122 1.71 11.24 -16.04
N ASN A 123 0.94 12.34 -16.03
CA ASN A 123 -0.49 12.37 -16.39
C ASN A 123 -1.42 11.47 -15.54
N VAL A 124 -1.62 11.88 -14.28
CA VAL A 124 -2.41 11.18 -13.24
C VAL A 124 -3.82 10.75 -13.68
N ALA A 125 -4.52 11.54 -14.50
CA ALA A 125 -5.91 11.23 -14.86
C ALA A 125 -6.03 10.08 -15.88
N GLY A 126 -5.26 10.13 -16.96
CA GLY A 126 -5.34 9.12 -18.03
C GLY A 126 -4.89 7.73 -17.58
N VAL A 127 -3.85 7.65 -16.75
CA VAL A 127 -3.29 6.37 -16.30
C VAL A 127 -4.24 5.62 -15.35
N ILE A 128 -5.07 6.34 -14.59
CA ILE A 128 -6.10 5.71 -13.75
C ILE A 128 -7.21 5.11 -14.63
N ASP A 129 -7.69 5.85 -15.62
CA ASP A 129 -8.72 5.36 -16.55
C ASP A 129 -8.21 4.16 -17.37
N ASP A 130 -6.94 4.20 -17.78
CA ASP A 130 -6.24 3.09 -18.44
C ASP A 130 -6.17 1.84 -17.56
N CYS A 131 -5.85 2.01 -16.27
CA CYS A 131 -5.82 0.93 -15.29
C CYS A 131 -7.21 0.32 -15.07
N ILE A 132 -8.22 1.16 -14.85
CA ILE A 132 -9.61 0.73 -14.65
C ILE A 132 -10.10 -0.03 -15.88
N GLY A 133 -9.91 0.52 -17.08
CA GLY A 133 -10.37 -0.11 -18.30
C GLY A 133 -9.64 -1.43 -18.60
N SER A 134 -8.34 -1.53 -18.28
CA SER A 134 -7.58 -2.78 -18.37
C SER A 134 -8.13 -3.87 -17.44
N LEU A 135 -8.47 -3.51 -16.20
CA LEU A 135 -9.06 -4.43 -15.23
C LEU A 135 -10.48 -4.86 -15.63
N MET A 136 -11.30 -3.92 -16.10
CA MET A 136 -12.65 -4.22 -16.60
C MET A 136 -12.62 -5.08 -17.86
N TRP A 137 -11.63 -4.88 -18.74
CA TRP A 137 -11.44 -5.76 -19.89
C TRP A 137 -11.07 -7.17 -19.43
N LEU A 138 -10.13 -7.30 -18.49
CA LEU A 138 -9.74 -8.60 -17.95
C LEU A 138 -10.92 -9.32 -17.32
N ASP A 139 -11.69 -8.66 -16.46
CA ASP A 139 -12.86 -9.23 -15.77
C ASP A 139 -13.89 -9.80 -16.76
N ARG A 140 -14.05 -9.16 -17.92
CA ARG A 140 -15.01 -9.59 -18.96
C ARG A 140 -14.49 -10.67 -19.89
N ASN A 141 -13.17 -10.77 -20.08
CA ASN A 141 -12.56 -11.60 -21.13
C ASN A 141 -11.73 -12.76 -20.57
N ALA A 142 -11.35 -12.72 -19.29
CA ALA A 142 -10.62 -13.80 -18.67
C ALA A 142 -11.55 -15.00 -18.44
N PRO A 143 -11.06 -16.24 -18.66
CA PRO A 143 -11.78 -17.43 -18.24
C PRO A 143 -12.05 -17.42 -16.73
N LYS A 144 -13.10 -18.13 -16.31
CA LYS A 144 -13.37 -18.39 -14.90
C LYS A 144 -12.17 -19.06 -14.24
N ASP A 145 -11.99 -18.82 -12.94
CA ASP A 145 -10.88 -19.34 -12.13
C ASP A 145 -9.48 -18.87 -12.57
N SER A 146 -9.43 -17.83 -13.41
CA SER A 146 -8.19 -17.16 -13.77
C SER A 146 -7.53 -16.47 -12.57
N LEU A 147 -6.22 -16.28 -12.67
CA LEU A 147 -5.41 -15.67 -11.65
C LEU A 147 -4.87 -14.34 -12.16
N LEU A 148 -5.09 -13.25 -11.44
CA LEU A 148 -4.46 -11.96 -11.70
C LEU A 148 -3.37 -11.69 -10.67
N LEU A 149 -2.14 -11.53 -11.16
CA LEU A 149 -1.01 -10.99 -10.43
C LEU A 149 -1.09 -9.47 -10.50
N ALA A 150 -1.18 -8.83 -9.34
CA ALA A 150 -1.14 -7.38 -9.23
C ALA A 150 -0.09 -6.98 -8.19
N GLU A 151 0.84 -6.15 -8.61
CA GLU A 151 1.76 -5.53 -7.66
C GLU A 151 1.01 -4.55 -6.74
N GLU A 152 1.62 -4.22 -5.61
CA GLU A 152 1.14 -3.29 -4.59
C GLU A 152 0.54 -1.99 -5.17
N ARG A 153 1.11 -1.49 -6.28
CA ARG A 153 0.65 -0.29 -7.01
C ARG A 153 -0.76 -0.40 -7.56
N PHE A 154 -1.13 -1.57 -8.06
CA PHE A 154 -2.42 -1.85 -8.69
C PHE A 154 -3.44 -2.45 -7.73
N THR A 155 -3.03 -2.79 -6.50
CA THR A 155 -3.81 -3.58 -5.54
C THR A 155 -5.21 -3.02 -5.29
N SER A 156 -5.33 -1.73 -4.99
CA SER A 156 -6.63 -1.11 -4.68
C SER A 156 -7.56 -1.16 -5.90
N TRP A 157 -7.03 -0.88 -7.08
CA TRP A 157 -7.79 -0.90 -8.33
C TRP A 157 -8.22 -2.32 -8.69
N ALA A 158 -7.29 -3.28 -8.62
CA ALA A 158 -7.56 -4.69 -8.90
C ALA A 158 -8.66 -5.26 -7.99
N ARG A 159 -8.67 -4.90 -6.70
CA ARG A 159 -9.73 -5.32 -5.76
C ARG A 159 -11.09 -4.70 -6.06
N LEU A 160 -11.14 -3.49 -6.60
CA LEU A 160 -12.39 -2.77 -6.85
C LEU A 160 -13.02 -3.13 -8.20
N TYR A 161 -12.19 -3.41 -9.20
CA TYR A 161 -12.63 -3.54 -10.60
C TYR A 161 -12.50 -4.95 -11.17
N THR A 162 -12.17 -5.94 -10.32
CA THR A 162 -12.17 -7.36 -10.70
C THR A 162 -13.16 -8.12 -9.82
N SER A 163 -13.97 -8.98 -10.42
CA SER A 163 -14.94 -9.82 -9.72
C SER A 163 -14.27 -10.99 -8.98
N GLU A 164 -15.04 -11.65 -8.11
CA GLU A 164 -14.56 -12.81 -7.35
C GLU A 164 -14.25 -14.04 -8.22
N GLU A 165 -14.67 -14.05 -9.50
CA GLU A 165 -14.35 -15.13 -10.45
C GLU A 165 -12.86 -15.12 -10.87
N VAL A 166 -12.18 -13.99 -10.69
CA VAL A 166 -10.73 -13.84 -10.92
C VAL A 166 -10.02 -13.79 -9.58
N ARG A 167 -9.17 -14.78 -9.32
CA ARG A 167 -8.38 -14.85 -8.10
C ARG A 167 -7.27 -13.82 -8.14
N LEU A 168 -7.19 -12.99 -7.09
CA LEU A 168 -6.18 -11.94 -6.98
C LEU A 168 -4.99 -12.42 -6.14
N ILE A 169 -3.78 -12.29 -6.67
CA ILE A 169 -2.55 -12.43 -5.91
C ILE A 169 -1.79 -11.12 -5.93
N LEU A 170 -1.54 -10.61 -4.73
CA LEU A 170 -0.96 -9.31 -4.49
C LEU A 170 0.47 -9.49 -4.03
N TYR A 171 1.41 -8.83 -4.69
CA TYR A 171 2.82 -8.92 -4.34
C TYR A 171 3.45 -7.55 -4.13
N SER A 172 4.46 -7.49 -3.25
CA SER A 172 5.20 -6.26 -2.95
C SER A 172 6.05 -5.82 -4.15
N GLY A 173 6.20 -4.52 -4.36
CA GLY A 173 7.04 -4.00 -5.44
C GLY A 173 8.54 -4.29 -5.32
N LEU A 174 9.01 -4.78 -4.16
CA LEU A 174 10.37 -5.27 -3.99
C LEU A 174 10.53 -6.75 -4.31
N THR A 175 9.44 -7.47 -4.60
CA THR A 175 9.46 -8.90 -4.89
C THR A 175 9.51 -9.11 -6.40
N PRO A 176 10.59 -9.70 -6.96
CA PRO A 176 10.65 -10.04 -8.37
C PRO A 176 9.53 -11.00 -8.77
N ILE A 177 8.94 -10.78 -9.94
CA ILE A 177 7.82 -11.60 -10.43
C ILE A 177 8.18 -13.08 -10.56
N ASP A 178 9.42 -13.40 -10.88
CA ASP A 178 9.90 -14.78 -10.99
C ASP A 178 9.77 -15.54 -9.66
N LYS A 179 9.99 -14.86 -8.52
CA LYS A 179 9.79 -15.47 -7.20
C LYS A 179 8.32 -15.77 -6.95
N VAL A 180 7.43 -14.84 -7.34
CA VAL A 180 5.97 -15.02 -7.22
C VAL A 180 5.53 -16.21 -8.08
N LEU A 181 5.99 -16.28 -9.33
CA LEU A 181 5.66 -17.39 -10.23
C LEU A 181 6.15 -18.74 -9.69
N ASN A 182 7.36 -18.81 -9.10
CA ASN A 182 7.89 -20.03 -8.53
C ASN A 182 7.02 -20.59 -7.39
N GLU A 183 6.42 -19.74 -6.56
CA GLU A 183 5.48 -20.19 -5.51
C GLU A 183 4.14 -20.67 -6.08
N LEU A 184 3.78 -20.20 -7.27
CA LEU A 184 2.52 -20.55 -7.92
C LEU A 184 2.61 -21.83 -8.74
N ARG A 185 3.82 -22.34 -9.02
CA ARG A 185 4.04 -23.57 -9.78
C ARG A 185 3.28 -24.76 -9.21
N ASP A 186 3.23 -24.87 -7.89
CA ASP A 186 2.60 -26.00 -7.21
C ASP A 186 1.06 -25.95 -7.25
N ARG A 187 0.47 -24.80 -7.61
CA ARG A 187 -0.98 -24.56 -7.53
C ARG A 187 -1.74 -24.74 -8.85
N ARG A 188 -1.07 -25.16 -9.93
CA ARG A 188 -1.67 -25.50 -11.24
C ARG A 188 -2.72 -24.50 -11.75
N PHE A 189 -2.35 -23.22 -11.83
CA PHE A 189 -3.21 -22.23 -12.51
C PHE A 189 -2.96 -22.27 -14.02
N GLU A 190 -4.02 -22.51 -14.80
CA GLU A 190 -3.92 -22.55 -16.27
C GLU A 190 -3.88 -21.15 -16.90
N ASN A 191 -4.57 -20.19 -16.30
CA ASN A 191 -4.71 -18.84 -16.82
C ASN A 191 -4.17 -17.82 -15.82
N ILE A 192 -2.89 -17.47 -15.97
CA ILE A 192 -2.21 -16.45 -15.15
C ILE A 192 -2.09 -15.17 -15.96
N TYR A 193 -2.62 -14.09 -15.42
CA TYR A 193 -2.57 -12.75 -15.96
C TYR A 193 -1.76 -11.84 -15.03
N LEU A 194 -1.21 -10.78 -15.60
CA LEU A 194 -0.45 -9.75 -14.91
C LEU A 194 -0.90 -8.40 -15.42
N ILE A 195 -1.18 -7.47 -14.50
CA ILE A 195 -1.35 -6.05 -14.84
C ILE A 195 -0.03 -5.31 -14.66
N TRP A 196 0.40 -4.58 -15.69
CA TRP A 196 1.64 -3.82 -15.65
C TRP A 196 1.61 -2.61 -16.60
N TYR A 197 2.65 -1.79 -16.56
CA TYR A 197 2.84 -0.73 -17.55
C TYR A 197 3.11 -1.30 -18.95
N SER A 198 2.54 -0.65 -19.95
CA SER A 198 2.76 -0.92 -21.37
C SER A 198 4.24 -0.75 -21.76
N ASP A 199 4.63 -1.37 -22.86
CA ASP A 199 5.97 -1.26 -23.48
C ASP A 199 7.15 -1.73 -22.60
N VAL A 200 6.88 -2.35 -21.45
CA VAL A 200 7.91 -2.99 -20.62
C VAL A 200 8.07 -4.44 -21.08
N PRO A 201 9.27 -4.85 -21.55
CA PRO A 201 9.50 -6.24 -21.92
C PRO A 201 9.52 -7.11 -20.66
N LEU A 202 8.55 -8.01 -20.55
CA LEU A 202 8.42 -8.96 -19.45
C LEU A 202 8.73 -10.37 -19.96
N LYS A 203 9.71 -11.01 -19.33
CA LYS A 203 10.09 -12.39 -19.66
C LYS A 203 8.92 -13.33 -19.35
N ASP A 204 8.66 -14.29 -20.22
CA ASP A 204 7.60 -15.31 -20.08
C ASP A 204 6.16 -14.76 -20.05
N PHE A 205 5.97 -13.48 -20.35
CA PHE A 205 4.66 -12.83 -20.45
C PHE A 205 4.39 -12.33 -21.87
N ARG A 206 3.14 -12.46 -22.31
CA ARG A 206 2.65 -11.92 -23.58
C ARG A 206 1.58 -10.87 -23.32
N GLU A 207 1.75 -9.69 -23.89
CA GLU A 207 0.67 -8.70 -23.89
C GLU A 207 -0.57 -9.25 -24.63
N VAL A 208 -1.72 -9.22 -23.97
CA VAL A 208 -3.01 -9.66 -24.52
C VAL A 208 -3.99 -8.50 -24.70
N TYR A 209 -3.82 -7.43 -23.94
CA TYR A 209 -4.61 -6.22 -24.05
C TYR A 209 -3.79 -5.02 -23.59
N ARG A 210 -4.04 -3.87 -24.21
CA ARG A 210 -3.40 -2.60 -23.90
C ARG A 210 -4.44 -1.50 -23.90
N GLN A 211 -4.38 -0.67 -22.85
CA GLN A 211 -5.12 0.57 -22.77
C GLN A 211 -4.17 1.67 -22.31
N GLY A 212 -3.77 2.51 -23.26
CA GLY A 212 -2.82 3.60 -23.01
C GLY A 212 -1.52 3.12 -22.36
N ALA A 213 -1.27 3.59 -21.13
CA ALA A 213 -0.06 3.30 -20.36
C ALA A 213 -0.09 1.97 -19.59
N ILE A 214 -1.24 1.29 -19.53
CA ILE A 214 -1.40 0.03 -18.80
C ILE A 214 -1.76 -1.11 -19.77
N SER A 215 -1.17 -2.28 -19.52
CA SER A 215 -1.37 -3.49 -20.29
C SER A 215 -1.69 -4.68 -19.38
N ILE A 216 -2.47 -5.60 -19.93
CA ILE A 216 -2.69 -6.93 -19.38
C ILE A 216 -1.81 -7.91 -20.13
N TYR A 217 -1.03 -8.67 -19.38
CA TYR A 217 -0.14 -9.71 -19.89
C TYR A 217 -0.66 -11.09 -19.47
N LYS A 218 -0.52 -12.09 -20.33
CA LYS A 218 -0.78 -13.50 -20.04
C LYS A 218 0.53 -14.26 -19.96
N TYR A 219 0.69 -15.06 -18.91
CA TYR A 219 1.86 -15.93 -18.74
C TYR A 219 1.90 -17.01 -19.82
N ARG A 220 3.07 -17.21 -20.41
CA ARG A 220 3.37 -18.33 -21.32
C ARG A 220 3.96 -19.45 -20.48
N ALA A 221 3.11 -20.41 -20.11
CA ALA A 221 3.54 -21.65 -19.47
C ALA A 221 4.42 -22.48 -20.42
#